data_AF-A0A920PD14-F1
#
_entry.id   AF-A0A920PD14-F1
#
_cell.length_a   1.000
_cell.length_b   1.000
_cell.length_c   1.000
_cell.angle_alpha   90.00
_cell.angle_beta   90.00
_cell.angle_gamma   90.00
#
_symmetry.space_group_name_H-M   'P 1'
#
loop_
_entity.id
_entity.type
_entity.pdbx_description
1 polymer ?
#
loop_
_entity_poly.entity_id
_entity_poly.type
_entity_poly.pdbx_seq_one_letter_code
_entity_poly.pdbx_strand_id
1 'polypeptide(L)'
;MEKISLFLGITEPKGALSWFDPDDQIFIPVTTAQKRVFGMNHIQSIDVQAANIEDLELIKEDIAQILRLRHNTPEGKEDDFYVQNSSQWLNSWGDAAKTFTYLLGELQLYLLWLEALVL
;
A
#
# COMPACT_ATOMS: atom_id res chain seq x y z
N MET A 1 -16.56 -26.67 24.27
CA MET A 1 -16.02 -26.96 22.91
C MET A 1 -14.89 -25.98 22.66
N GLU A 2 -13.66 -26.38 22.96
CA GLU A 2 -12.44 -25.63 22.63
C GLU A 2 -12.32 -25.57 21.10
N LYS A 3 -12.30 -24.36 20.53
CA LYS A 3 -12.14 -24.16 19.10
C LYS A 3 -10.65 -23.95 18.81
N ILE A 4 -10.04 -24.99 18.26
CA ILE A 4 -8.64 -25.02 17.86
C ILE A 4 -8.46 -24.09 16.65
N SER A 5 -7.60 -23.08 16.78
CA SER A 5 -7.08 -22.32 15.65
C SER A 5 -5.98 -23.15 15.00
N LEU A 6 -6.29 -23.80 13.88
CA LEU A 6 -5.32 -24.63 13.16
C LEU A 6 -4.32 -23.72 12.41
N PHE A 7 -3.03 -23.90 12.68
CA PHE A 7 -1.96 -23.22 11.95
C PHE A 7 -1.84 -23.84 10.54
N LEU A 8 -2.07 -23.05 9.49
CA LEU A 8 -2.12 -23.52 8.10
C LEU A 8 -0.80 -23.28 7.33
N GLY A 9 0.08 -22.40 7.80
CA GLY A 9 1.34 -22.08 7.15
C GLY A 9 2.04 -20.84 7.71
N ILE A 10 3.29 -20.66 7.30
CA ILE A 10 4.18 -19.53 7.62
C ILE A 10 4.43 -18.73 6.32
N THR A 11 4.44 -17.41 6.42
CA THR A 11 4.80 -16.50 5.32
C THR A 11 6.32 -16.42 5.14
N GLU A 12 6.77 -16.16 3.92
CA GLU A 12 8.20 -15.88 3.67
C GLU A 12 8.61 -14.58 4.36
N PRO A 13 9.79 -14.54 5.01
CA PRO A 13 10.28 -13.34 5.66
C PRO A 13 10.58 -12.26 4.63
N LYS A 14 9.96 -11.08 4.80
CA LYS A 14 10.22 -9.89 3.98
C LYS A 14 11.22 -8.94 4.63
N GLY A 15 11.48 -9.09 5.93
CA GLY A 15 12.35 -8.22 6.70
C GLY A 15 11.66 -6.92 7.12
N ALA A 16 12.10 -6.39 8.26
CA ALA A 16 11.54 -5.19 8.86
C ALA A 16 12.05 -3.91 8.17
N LEU A 17 11.14 -3.01 7.82
CA LEU A 17 11.44 -1.62 7.47
C LEU A 17 11.37 -0.78 8.74
N SER A 18 12.49 -0.66 9.47
CA SER A 18 12.73 0.23 10.63
C SER A 18 11.65 0.29 11.73
N TRP A 19 10.48 0.83 11.42
CA TRP A 19 9.31 1.01 12.30
C TRP A 19 8.11 0.11 11.98
N PHE A 20 8.14 -0.63 10.86
CA PHE A 20 7.08 -1.53 10.43
C PHE A 20 7.69 -2.89 10.12
N ASP A 21 7.27 -3.89 10.90
CA ASP A 21 7.69 -5.27 10.69
C ASP A 21 6.53 -6.08 10.09
N PRO A 22 6.59 -6.40 8.79
CA PRO A 22 5.60 -7.26 8.15
C PRO A 22 5.70 -8.72 8.61
N ASP A 23 6.80 -9.13 9.26
CA ASP A 23 7.04 -10.51 9.66
C ASP A 23 6.32 -10.86 11.00
N ASP A 24 5.90 -9.87 11.77
CA ASP A 24 5.14 -10.02 13.03
C ASP A 24 3.60 -9.98 12.83
N GLN A 25 3.11 -10.41 11.66
CA GLN A 25 1.68 -10.40 11.32
C GLN A 25 1.05 -11.78 11.35
N ILE A 26 -0.16 -11.86 11.91
CA ILE A 26 -0.97 -13.09 11.95
C ILE A 26 -2.20 -12.91 11.06
N PHE A 27 -2.33 -13.78 10.05
CA PHE A 27 -3.48 -13.79 9.17
C PHE A 27 -4.53 -14.78 9.65
N ILE A 28 -5.75 -14.28 9.86
CA ILE A 28 -6.92 -15.10 10.20
C ILE A 28 -8.07 -14.81 9.23
N PRO A 29 -8.94 -15.79 8.92
CA PRO A 29 -10.09 -15.54 8.07
C PRO A 29 -11.02 -14.46 8.65
N VAL A 30 -11.45 -13.52 7.83
CA VAL A 30 -12.29 -12.38 8.23
C VAL A 30 -13.56 -12.81 8.98
N THR A 31 -14.18 -13.91 8.56
CA THR A 31 -15.38 -14.47 9.20
C THR A 31 -15.13 -14.97 10.62
N THR A 32 -13.90 -15.41 10.92
CA THR A 32 -13.47 -15.82 12.26
C THR A 32 -13.12 -14.61 13.10
N ALA A 33 -12.41 -13.64 12.53
CA ALA A 33 -12.08 -12.39 13.19
C ALA A 33 -13.33 -11.64 13.66
N GLN A 34 -14.31 -11.47 12.76
CA GLN A 34 -15.57 -10.76 13.04
C GLN A 34 -16.40 -11.47 14.11
N LYS A 35 -16.61 -12.80 13.99
CA LYS A 35 -17.53 -13.53 14.88
C LYS A 35 -16.94 -13.94 16.22
N ARG A 36 -15.63 -14.20 16.30
CA ARG A 36 -15.02 -14.85 17.48
C ARG A 36 -13.94 -14.03 18.16
N VAL A 37 -13.23 -13.16 17.45
CA VAL A 37 -12.10 -12.41 18.01
C VAL A 37 -12.55 -11.01 18.42
N PHE A 38 -13.17 -10.26 17.51
CA PHE A 38 -13.51 -8.86 17.73
C PHE A 38 -14.98 -8.61 18.02
N GLY A 39 -15.89 -9.51 17.63
CA GLY A 39 -17.33 -9.32 17.80
C GLY A 39 -17.91 -8.15 16.99
N MET A 40 -17.22 -7.76 15.91
CA MET A 40 -17.56 -6.61 15.07
C MET A 40 -18.11 -7.09 13.72
N ASN A 41 -19.11 -6.37 13.19
CA ASN A 41 -19.75 -6.68 11.91
C ASN A 41 -19.32 -5.75 10.76
N HIS A 42 -18.27 -4.95 10.96
CA HIS A 42 -17.71 -4.07 9.92
C HIS A 42 -16.28 -4.49 9.57
N ILE A 43 -15.77 -3.95 8.47
CA ILE A 43 -14.41 -4.14 7.98
C ILE A 43 -13.69 -2.80 8.12
N GLN A 44 -12.43 -2.81 8.56
CA GLN A 44 -11.64 -1.59 8.77
C GLN A 44 -10.95 -1.12 7.49
N SER A 45 -10.40 -2.05 6.71
CA SER A 45 -9.71 -1.77 5.45
C SER A 45 -9.92 -2.92 4.46
N ILE A 46 -9.88 -2.58 3.18
CA ILE A 46 -9.92 -3.54 2.07
C ILE A 46 -8.82 -3.16 1.10
N ASP A 47 -7.88 -4.08 0.89
CA ASP A 47 -6.86 -3.92 -0.13
C ASP A 47 -7.38 -4.44 -1.47
N VAL A 48 -7.24 -3.63 -2.52
CA VAL A 48 -7.69 -3.96 -3.87
C VAL A 48 -6.48 -3.92 -4.80
N GLN A 49 -6.28 -4.98 -5.57
CA GLN A 49 -5.22 -5.07 -6.56
C GLN A 49 -5.78 -4.76 -7.94
N ALA A 50 -5.24 -3.73 -8.59
CA ALA A 50 -5.50 -3.44 -9.99
C ALA A 50 -4.57 -4.24 -10.91
N ALA A 51 -5.04 -4.56 -12.12
CA ALA A 51 -4.24 -5.24 -13.13
C ALA A 51 -3.18 -4.31 -13.74
N ASN A 52 -3.57 -3.06 -14.02
CA ASN A 52 -2.71 -2.02 -14.58
C ASN A 52 -2.70 -0.78 -13.67
N ILE A 53 -1.62 -0.01 -13.74
CA ILE A 53 -1.45 1.21 -12.93
C ILE A 53 -2.27 2.37 -13.50
N GLU A 54 -2.43 2.41 -14.83
CA GLU A 54 -3.17 3.45 -15.54
C GLU A 54 -4.66 3.47 -15.15
N ASP A 55 -5.19 2.31 -14.77
CA ASP A 55 -6.60 2.15 -14.40
C ASP A 55 -6.88 2.53 -12.94
N LEU A 56 -5.85 2.85 -12.13
CA LEU A 56 -6.02 3.05 -10.69
C LEU A 56 -6.95 4.20 -10.31
N GLU A 57 -6.91 5.32 -11.03
CA GLU A 57 -7.83 6.44 -10.74
C GLU A 57 -9.26 6.12 -11.15
N LEU A 58 -9.47 5.43 -12.27
CA LEU A 58 -10.80 4.97 -12.70
C LEU A 58 -11.38 3.96 -11.69
N ILE A 59 -10.57 2.97 -11.28
CA ILE A 59 -10.97 1.97 -10.28
C ILE A 59 -11.33 2.64 -8.95
N LYS A 60 -10.57 3.66 -8.54
CA LYS A 60 -10.85 4.42 -7.32
C LYS A 60 -12.19 5.16 -7.38
N GLU A 61 -12.52 5.79 -8.52
CA GLU A 61 -13.81 6.43 -8.73
C GLU A 61 -14.96 5.40 -8.72
N ASP A 62 -14.80 4.29 -9.42
CA ASP A 62 -15.80 3.21 -9.46
C ASP A 62 -16.06 2.62 -8.07
N ILE A 63 -15.00 2.35 -7.30
CA ILE A 63 -15.11 1.87 -5.92
C ILE A 63 -15.87 2.88 -5.07
N ALA A 64 -15.55 4.17 -5.18
CA ALA A 64 -16.23 5.22 -4.43
C ALA A 64 -17.73 5.28 -4.78
N GLN A 65 -18.08 5.15 -6.06
CA GLN A 65 -19.48 5.15 -6.49
C GLN A 65 -20.24 3.93 -5.95
N ILE A 66 -19.65 2.74 -6.04
CA ILE A 66 -20.26 1.50 -5.52
C ILE A 66 -20.45 1.58 -4.00
N LEU A 67 -19.47 2.11 -3.27
CA LEU A 67 -19.55 2.25 -1.82
C LEU A 67 -20.62 3.26 -1.42
N ARG A 68 -20.73 4.42 -2.10
CA ARG A 68 -21.84 5.37 -1.87
C ARG A 68 -23.20 4.74 -2.05
N LEU A 69 -23.39 3.97 -3.13
CA LEU A 69 -24.64 3.26 -3.39
C LEU A 69 -24.94 2.22 -2.30
N ARG A 70 -23.93 1.46 -1.87
CA ARG A 70 -24.08 0.42 -0.83
C ARG A 70 -24.35 1.01 0.56
N HIS A 71 -23.71 2.13 0.89
CA HIS A 71 -23.87 2.81 2.18
C HIS A 71 -25.09 3.74 2.21
N ASN A 72 -25.76 3.90 1.05
CA ASN A 72 -26.93 4.76 0.88
C ASN A 72 -26.65 6.21 1.31
N THR A 73 -25.45 6.71 0.97
CA THR A 73 -25.00 8.06 1.33
C THR A 73 -25.76 9.11 0.51
N PRO A 74 -26.52 10.02 1.14
CA PRO A 74 -27.27 11.05 0.42
C PRO A 74 -26.36 12.04 -0.30
N GLU A 75 -26.84 12.61 -1.41
CA GLU A 75 -26.13 13.69 -2.11
C GLU A 75 -25.88 14.88 -1.18
N GLY A 76 -24.61 15.27 -1.05
CA GLY A 76 -24.17 16.40 -0.21
C GLY A 76 -23.70 16.02 1.20
N LYS A 77 -23.70 14.74 1.57
CA LYS A 77 -23.09 14.26 2.82
C LYS A 77 -21.64 13.81 2.56
N GLU A 78 -20.76 14.01 3.55
CA GLU A 78 -19.38 13.48 3.49
C GLU A 78 -19.38 11.95 3.50
N ASP A 79 -18.41 11.36 2.80
CA ASP A 79 -18.23 9.92 2.71
C ASP A 79 -17.71 9.35 4.04
N ASP A 80 -18.23 8.19 4.44
CA ASP A 80 -17.80 7.45 5.62
C ASP A 80 -16.62 6.50 5.33
N PHE A 81 -16.07 6.56 4.11
CA PHE A 81 -14.95 5.77 3.64
C PHE A 81 -13.90 6.66 2.98
N TYR A 82 -12.67 6.16 2.92
CA TYR A 82 -11.57 6.83 2.22
C TYR A 82 -10.85 5.83 1.32
N VAL A 83 -10.75 6.13 0.03
CA VAL A 83 -10.04 5.30 -0.95
C VAL A 83 -8.70 5.94 -1.26
N GLN A 84 -7.62 5.28 -0.84
CA GLN A 84 -6.25 5.72 -1.09
C GLN A 84 -5.64 4.97 -2.26
N ASN A 85 -4.84 5.68 -3.07
CA ASN A 85 -4.05 5.08 -4.13
C ASN A 85 -2.59 4.91 -3.65
N SER A 86 -2.18 3.67 -3.40
CA SER A 86 -0.83 3.35 -2.93
C SER A 86 0.29 3.63 -3.97
N SER A 87 -0.04 3.88 -5.24
CA SER A 87 0.95 4.26 -6.26
C SER A 87 1.55 5.63 -6.00
N GLN A 88 0.83 6.56 -5.36
CA GLN A 88 1.36 7.88 -5.02
C GLN A 88 2.55 7.78 -4.05
N TRP A 89 2.53 6.78 -3.17
CA TRP A 89 3.65 6.47 -2.31
C TRP A 89 4.85 5.94 -3.12
N LEU A 90 4.63 4.94 -3.99
CA LEU A 90 5.71 4.36 -4.80
C LEU A 90 6.36 5.38 -5.77
N ASN A 91 5.56 6.22 -6.41
CA ASN A 91 6.04 7.22 -7.37
C ASN A 91 6.93 8.28 -6.69
N SER A 92 6.55 8.72 -5.49
CA SER A 92 7.31 9.73 -4.74
C SER A 92 8.74 9.26 -4.40
N TRP A 93 8.91 7.97 -4.09
CA TRP A 93 10.24 7.38 -3.85
C TRP A 93 11.04 7.24 -5.14
N GLY A 94 10.39 6.82 -6.23
CA GLY A 94 11.02 6.73 -7.55
C GLY A 94 11.53 8.08 -8.04
N ASP A 95 10.77 9.15 -7.87
CA ASP A 95 11.15 10.48 -8.35
C ASP A 95 12.23 11.14 -7.47
N ALA A 96 12.19 10.93 -6.15
CA ALA A 96 13.28 11.31 -5.26
C ALA A 96 14.59 10.57 -5.63
N ALA A 97 14.53 9.26 -5.85
CA ALA A 97 15.69 8.46 -6.24
C ALA A 97 16.26 8.88 -7.61
N LYS A 98 15.40 9.21 -8.58
CA LYS A 98 15.83 9.78 -9.87
C LYS A 98 16.55 11.11 -9.69
N THR A 99 16.02 11.98 -8.83
CA THR A 99 16.64 13.28 -8.54
C THR A 99 18.02 13.11 -7.91
N PHE A 100 18.16 12.22 -6.93
CA PHE A 100 19.47 11.88 -6.36
C PHE A 100 20.42 11.27 -7.38
N THR A 101 19.92 10.38 -8.25
CA THR A 101 20.72 9.77 -9.32
C THR A 101 21.23 10.83 -10.30
N TYR A 102 20.39 11.81 -10.63
CA TYR A 102 20.78 12.91 -11.50
C TYR A 102 21.87 13.79 -10.86
N LEU A 103 21.68 14.19 -9.60
CA LEU A 103 22.67 14.99 -8.87
C LEU A 103 24.01 14.26 -8.70
N LEU A 104 23.98 12.98 -8.35
CA LEU A 104 25.18 12.14 -8.25
C LEU A 104 25.84 11.94 -9.61
N GLY A 105 25.03 11.76 -10.67
CA GLY A 105 25.51 11.63 -12.04
C GLY A 105 26.23 12.88 -12.52
N GLU A 106 25.71 14.07 -12.23
CA GLU A 106 26.37 15.34 -12.56
C GLU A 106 27.71 15.51 -11.83
N LEU A 107 27.77 15.20 -10.54
CA LEU A 107 29.03 15.22 -9.77
C LEU A 107 30.05 14.22 -10.33
N GLN A 108 29.60 13.01 -10.66
CA GLN A 108 30.45 11.98 -11.25
C GLN A 108 31.01 12.43 -12.60
N LEU A 109 30.17 13.05 -13.44
CA LEU A 109 30.59 13.59 -14.74
C LEU A 109 31.61 14.72 -14.58
N TYR A 110 31.40 15.61 -13.60
CA TYR A 110 32.36 16.67 -13.29
C TYR A 110 33.71 16.13 -12.84
N LEU A 111 33.72 15.10 -11.98
CA LEU A 111 34.94 14.43 -11.55
C LEU A 111 35.69 13.79 -12.73
N LEU A 112 34.98 13.07 -13.61
CA LEU A 112 35.58 12.49 -14.82
C LEU A 112 36.17 13.55 -15.75
N TRP A 113 35.50 14.70 -15.88
CA TRP A 113 35.99 15.81 -16.69
C TRP A 113 37.28 16.43 -16.11
N LEU A 114 37.39 16.55 -14.78
CA LEU A 114 38.60 17.04 -14.12
C LEU A 114 39.78 16.08 -14.28
N GLU A 115 39.56 14.78 -14.16
CA GLU A 115 40.62 13.77 -14.35
C GLU A 115 41.20 13.84 -15.77
N ALA A 116 40.35 14.02 -16.79
CA ALA A 116 40.78 14.16 -18.18
C ALA A 116 41.56 15.45 -18.47
N LEU A 117 41.40 16.50 -17.65
CA LEU A 117 42.13 17.77 -17.80
C LEU A 117 43.54 17.71 -17.18
N VAL A 118 43.74 16.84 -16.20
CA VAL A 118 45.01 16.70 -15.46
C VAL A 118 45.95 15.66 -16.11
N LEU A 119 45.42 14.82 -17.01
CA LEU A 119 46.17 13.91 -17.88
C LEU A 119 46.64 14.60 -19.17
#